data_AF-A0A966UP76-F1
#
_entry.id   AF-A0A966UP76-F1
#
_cell.length_a   1.000
_cell.length_b   1.000
_cell.length_c   1.000
_cell.angle_alpha   90.00
_cell.angle_beta   90.00
_cell.angle_gamma   90.00
#
_symmetry.space_group_name_H-M   'P 1'
#
loop_
_entity.id
_entity.type
_entity.pdbx_description
1 polymer ?
#
loop_
_entity_poly.entity_id
_entity_poly.type
_entity_poly.pdbx_seq_one_letter_code
_entity_poly.pdbx_strand_id
1 'polypeptide(L)'
;MQPQNIQEWVLYITQIPEDELINQARWAGSMKFIDMLKEEGYSMTEITQIHTAFALRFKKTGRRIPLELDDCAVNYFDLANPLF
;
A
#
# COMPACT_ATOMS: atom_id res chain seq x y z
N MET A 1 -11.06 5.40 -10.50
CA MET A 1 -11.06 6.57 -9.59
C MET A 1 -9.60 6.97 -9.38
N GLN A 2 -9.26 8.25 -9.47
CA GLN A 2 -7.91 8.76 -9.15
C GLN A 2 -7.98 9.40 -7.75
N PRO A 3 -7.46 8.75 -6.70
CA PRO A 3 -7.58 9.26 -5.33
C PRO A 3 -6.79 10.57 -5.16
N GLN A 4 -7.42 11.57 -4.55
CA GLN A 4 -6.84 12.92 -4.36
C GLN A 4 -6.41 13.19 -2.92
N ASN A 5 -6.75 12.29 -1.99
CA ASN A 5 -6.42 12.41 -0.57
C ASN A 5 -6.36 11.03 0.10
N ILE A 6 -5.87 10.97 1.34
CA ILE A 6 -5.71 9.72 2.09
C ILE A 6 -7.03 8.95 2.26
N GLN A 7 -8.15 9.63 2.46
CA GLN A 7 -9.44 8.97 2.68
C GLN A 7 -9.89 8.25 1.41
N GLU A 8 -9.72 8.89 0.25
CA GLU A 8 -9.98 8.29 -1.05
C GLU A 8 -9.03 7.14 -1.37
N TRP A 9 -7.76 7.24 -0.97
CA TRP A 9 -6.79 6.16 -1.10
C TRP A 9 -7.20 4.93 -0.29
N VAL A 10 -7.60 5.13 0.97
CA VAL A 10 -8.10 4.04 1.82
C VAL A 10 -9.36 3.42 1.21
N LEU A 11 -10.30 4.24 0.75
CA LEU A 11 -11.51 3.75 0.09
C LEU A 11 -11.17 2.93 -1.16
N TYR A 12 -10.31 3.44 -2.03
CA TYR A 12 -9.83 2.74 -3.21
C TYR A 12 -9.25 1.36 -2.83
N ILE A 13 -8.32 1.31 -1.86
CA ILE A 13 -7.67 0.07 -1.42
C ILE A 13 -8.68 -0.95 -0.89
N THR A 14 -9.73 -0.51 -0.19
CA THR A 14 -10.76 -1.42 0.32
C THR A 14 -11.67 -2.02 -0.75
N GLN A 15 -11.69 -1.42 -1.95
CA GLN A 15 -12.49 -1.86 -3.09
C GLN A 15 -11.68 -2.73 -4.06
N ILE A 16 -10.35 -2.83 -3.90
CA ILE A 16 -9.51 -3.68 -4.74
C ILE A 16 -9.97 -5.15 -4.59
N PRO A 17 -10.25 -5.86 -5.70
CA PRO A 17 -10.52 -7.29 -5.69
C PRO A 17 -9.39 -8.08 -5.03
N GLU A 18 -9.71 -9.13 -4.27
CA GLU A 18 -8.70 -9.83 -3.46
C GLU A 18 -7.57 -10.48 -4.29
N ASP A 19 -7.91 -10.96 -5.49
CA ASP A 19 -6.99 -11.53 -6.48
C ASP A 19 -6.05 -10.49 -7.09
N GLU A 20 -6.47 -9.23 -7.16
CA GLU A 20 -5.67 -8.09 -7.66
C GLU A 20 -4.83 -7.42 -6.56
N LEU A 21 -5.18 -7.64 -5.28
CA LEU A 21 -4.60 -6.89 -4.16
C LEU A 21 -3.07 -6.98 -4.08
N ILE A 22 -2.49 -8.16 -4.35
CA ILE A 22 -1.04 -8.35 -4.36
C ILE A 22 -0.37 -7.56 -5.49
N ASN A 23 -0.94 -7.58 -6.69
CA ASN A 23 -0.40 -6.87 -7.85
C ASN A 23 -0.46 -5.36 -7.65
N GLN A 24 -1.60 -4.86 -7.13
CA GLN A 24 -1.77 -3.44 -6.81
C GLN A 24 -0.82 -2.99 -5.70
N ALA A 25 -0.64 -3.79 -4.64
CA ALA A 25 0.33 -3.50 -3.59
C ALA A 25 1.76 -3.48 -4.13
N ARG A 26 2.14 -4.41 -5.02
CA ARG A 26 3.46 -4.41 -5.65
C ARG A 26 3.72 -3.13 -6.42
N TRP A 27 2.76 -2.72 -7.27
CA TRP A 27 2.90 -1.49 -8.05
C TRP A 27 2.96 -0.25 -7.16
N ALA A 28 2.06 -0.16 -6.17
CA ALA A 28 2.06 0.93 -5.20
C ALA A 28 3.38 0.98 -4.41
N GLY A 29 3.93 -0.15 -4.00
CA GLY A 29 5.19 -0.23 -3.28
C GLY A 29 6.43 0.07 -4.12
N SER A 30 6.32 0.30 -5.43
CA SER A 30 7.45 0.62 -6.29
C SER A 30 8.01 2.03 -6.03
N MET A 31 9.31 2.20 -6.21
CA MET A 31 9.95 3.53 -6.10
C MET A 31 9.30 4.57 -7.02
N LYS A 32 8.93 4.16 -8.24
CA LYS A 32 8.28 5.04 -9.21
C LYS A 32 6.96 5.59 -8.69
N PHE A 33 6.14 4.76 -8.05
CA PHE A 33 4.87 5.21 -7.48
C PHE A 33 5.07 6.11 -6.27
N ILE A 34 6.02 5.77 -5.41
CA ILE A 34 6.38 6.59 -4.24
C ILE A 34 6.86 7.97 -4.69
N ASP A 35 7.70 8.05 -5.73
CA ASP A 35 8.20 9.32 -6.26
C ASP A 35 7.08 10.13 -6.94
N MET A 36 6.17 9.47 -7.66
CA MET A 36 4.97 10.12 -8.20
C MET A 36 4.12 10.77 -7.09
N LEU A 37 3.87 10.08 -5.97
CA LEU A 37 3.13 10.67 -4.85
C LEU A 37 3.87 11.85 -4.21
N LYS A 38 5.20 11.80 -4.11
CA LYS A 38 5.98 12.96 -3.65
C LYS A 38 5.84 14.15 -4.59
N GLU A 39 5.88 13.92 -5.91
CA GLU A 39 5.69 14.96 -6.93
C GLU A 39 4.27 15.56 -6.87
N GLU A 40 3.27 14.76 -6.53
CA GLU A 40 1.89 15.19 -6.27
C GLU A 40 1.73 15.96 -4.93
N GLY A 41 2.79 16.03 -4.11
CA GLY A 41 2.84 16.81 -2.88
C GLY A 41 2.51 16.04 -1.61
N TYR A 42 2.38 14.71 -1.67
CA TYR A 42 2.16 13.90 -0.48
C TYR A 42 3.43 13.82 0.38
N SER A 43 3.25 13.96 1.70
CA SER A 43 4.32 13.76 2.67
C SER A 43 4.68 12.28 2.83
N MET A 44 5.89 11.99 3.33
CA MET A 44 6.29 10.60 3.64
C MET A 44 5.35 9.92 4.65
N THR A 45 4.79 10.69 5.59
CA THR A 45 3.81 10.19 6.56
C THR A 45 2.53 9.74 5.87
N GLU A 46 2.02 10.55 4.93
CA GLU A 46 0.83 10.24 4.12
C GLU A 46 1.06 9.03 3.22
N ILE A 47 2.20 8.97 2.54
CA ILE A 47 2.59 7.80 1.72
C ILE A 47 2.62 6.54 2.60
N THR A 48 3.21 6.63 3.79
CA THR A 48 3.22 5.50 4.75
C THR A 48 1.81 5.07 5.17
N GLN A 49 0.87 6.01 5.33
CA GLN A 49 -0.54 5.68 5.63
C GLN A 49 -1.20 4.91 4.48
N ILE A 50 -0.93 5.28 3.22
CA ILE A 50 -1.42 4.55 2.04
C ILE A 50 -0.91 3.10 2.06
N HIS A 51 0.38 2.88 2.29
CA HIS A 51 0.93 1.53 2.38
C HIS A 51 0.42 0.75 3.60
N THR A 52 0.20 1.43 4.72
CA THR A 52 -0.41 0.82 5.92
C THR A 52 -1.83 0.32 5.63
N ALA A 53 -2.61 1.02 4.79
CA ALA A 53 -3.94 0.57 4.38
C ALA A 53 -3.89 -0.76 3.59
N PHE A 54 -2.89 -0.95 2.71
CA PHE A 54 -2.66 -2.24 2.05
C PHE A 54 -2.32 -3.34 3.07
N ALA A 55 -1.40 -3.06 4.00
CA ALA A 55 -1.00 -4.01 5.05
C ALA A 55 -2.20 -4.47 5.90
N LEU A 56 -3.06 -3.53 6.32
CA LEU A 56 -4.29 -3.83 7.05
C LEU A 56 -5.30 -4.63 6.19
N ARG A 57 -5.40 -4.34 4.89
CA ARG A 57 -6.27 -5.09 3.98
C ARG A 57 -5.82 -6.54 3.81
N PHE A 58 -4.51 -6.79 3.71
CA PHE A 58 -4.00 -8.16 3.71
C PHE A 58 -4.32 -8.91 5.01
N LYS A 59 -4.14 -8.26 6.17
CA LYS A 59 -4.55 -8.85 7.46
C LYS A 59 -6.03 -9.21 7.50
N LYS A 60 -6.90 -8.32 7.02
CA LYS A 60 -8.35 -8.53 7.01
C LYS A 60 -8.79 -9.68 6.11
N THR A 61 -8.12 -9.88 4.98
CA THR A 61 -8.45 -10.94 4.00
C THR A 61 -7.87 -12.31 4.37
N GLY A 62 -7.09 -12.40 5.46
CA GLY A 62 -6.44 -13.65 5.89
C GLY A 62 -5.39 -14.17 4.91
N ARG A 63 -4.99 -13.35 3.92
CA ARG A 63 -3.98 -13.71 2.92
C ARG A 63 -2.59 -13.60 3.54
N ARG A 64 -1.69 -14.49 3.12
CA ARG A 64 -0.27 -14.39 3.47
C ARG A 64 0.29 -13.09 2.89
N ILE A 65 0.79 -12.23 3.75
CA ILE A 65 1.47 -11.00 3.34
C ILE A 65 2.80 -11.42 2.72
N PRO A 66 3.10 -11.00 1.48
CA PRO A 66 4.39 -11.26 0.88
C PRO A 66 5.49 -10.66 1.76
N LEU A 67 6.47 -11.46 2.16
CA LEU A 67 7.63 -11.00 2.93
C LEU A 67 8.49 -10.04 2.10
N GLU A 68 8.63 -10.35 0.81
CA GLU A 68 9.32 -9.53 -0.17
C GLU A 68 8.49 -9.56 -1.46
N LEU A 69 8.34 -8.40 -2.09
CA LEU A 69 7.77 -8.28 -3.42
C LEU A 69 8.89 -7.75 -4.32
N ASP A 70 9.10 -8.40 -5.47
CA ASP A 70 10.03 -7.89 -6.47
C ASP A 70 9.66 -6.46 -6.87
N ASP A 71 10.68 -5.61 -7.02
CA ASP A 71 10.55 -4.18 -7.37
C ASP A 71 9.69 -3.35 -6.39
N CYS A 72 9.53 -3.83 -5.16
CA CYS A 72 8.79 -3.16 -4.10
C CYS A 72 9.75 -2.65 -3.02
N ALA A 73 9.81 -1.33 -2.85
CA ALA A 73 10.60 -0.69 -1.79
C ALA A 73 9.94 -0.80 -0.40
N VAL A 74 8.68 -1.23 -0.35
CA VAL A 74 7.90 -1.33 0.88
C VAL A 74 7.78 -2.77 1.35
N ASN A 75 8.21 -3.03 2.58
CA ASN A 75 7.94 -4.31 3.24
C ASN A 75 6.56 -4.26 3.92
N TYR A 76 5.55 -4.79 3.22
CA TYR A 76 4.18 -4.85 3.76
C TYR A 76 4.04 -5.82 4.94
N PHE A 77 4.91 -6.82 5.07
CA PHE A 77 4.90 -7.72 6.22
C PHE A 77 5.30 -6.98 7.49
N ASP A 78 6.35 -6.16 7.43
CA ASP A 78 6.82 -5.35 8.55
C ASP A 78 5.77 -4.28 8.93
N LEU A 79 5.17 -3.62 7.93
CA LEU A 79 4.09 -2.64 8.17
C LEU A 79 2.87 -3.27 8.83
N ALA A 80 2.55 -4.51 8.46
CA ALA A 80 1.43 -5.21 9.05
C ALA A 80 1.74 -5.69 10.46
N ASN A 81 2.98 -6.13 10.73
CA ASN A 81 3.41 -6.69 12.00
C ASN A 81 4.50 -5.81 12.62
N PRO A 82 4.16 -4.60 13.08
CA PRO A 82 5.13 -3.75 13.74
C PRO A 82 5.63 -4.51 14.98
N LEU A 83 6.95 -4.73 15.06
CA LEU A 83 7.60 -5.36 16.20
C LEU A 83 7.36 -4.46 17.42
N PHE A 84 6.43 -4.86 18.28
CA PHE A 84 6.20 -4.30 19.62
C PHE A 84 6.35 -5.43 20.65
#